data_AF-A0A069I7A6-F1
#
_entry.id   AF-A0A069I7A6-F1
#
_cell.length_a   1.000
_cell.length_b   1.000
_cell.length_c   1.000
_cell.angle_alpha   90.00
_cell.angle_beta   90.00
_cell.angle_gamma   90.00
#
_symmetry.space_group_name_H-M   'P 1'
#
loop_
_entity.id
_entity.type
_entity.pdbx_description
1 polymer ?
#
loop_
_entity_poly.entity_id
_entity_poly.type
_entity_poly.pdbx_seq_one_letter_code
_entity_poly.pdbx_strand_id
1 'polypeptide(L)'
;MTTEGLGNRVKRLLTANVHALVSSLESRTPQAVLEQYLREFDEVIAQARVGLGQHEAAKHQAAKAIARLNNEIERLDEQVTIALNHGDDAAARAGTERQIDLEDQLGTLNASLQEAVEKSVATETDLLGLRAKRAEMEQALAGMVA
;
A
#
# COMPACT_ATOMS: atom_id res chain seq x y z
N MET A 1 -16.11 2.90 -23.36
CA MET A 1 -14.71 2.45 -23.26
C MET A 1 -14.38 2.32 -21.79
N THR A 2 -14.25 1.10 -21.27
CA THR A 2 -13.84 0.87 -19.89
C THR A 2 -12.34 1.13 -19.80
N THR A 3 -11.94 2.19 -19.11
CA THR A 3 -10.54 2.49 -18.79
C THR A 3 -9.95 1.29 -18.03
N GLU A 4 -8.85 0.73 -18.50
CA GLU A 4 -8.14 -0.36 -17.84
C GLU A 4 -7.73 0.08 -16.42
N GLY A 5 -8.04 -0.73 -15.39
CA GLY A 5 -7.68 -0.41 -14.01
C GLY A 5 -6.16 -0.45 -13.78
N LEU A 6 -5.65 0.39 -12.87
CA LEU A 6 -4.22 0.54 -12.58
C LEU A 6 -3.51 -0.81 -12.34
N GLY A 7 -4.10 -1.70 -11.54
CA GLY A 7 -3.50 -3.02 -11.26
C GLY A 7 -3.31 -3.89 -12.50
N ASN A 8 -4.21 -3.81 -13.48
CA ASN A 8 -4.07 -4.54 -14.75
C ASN A 8 -2.96 -3.94 -15.61
N ARG A 9 -2.87 -2.60 -15.64
CA ARG A 9 -1.79 -1.88 -16.33
C ARG A 9 -0.42 -2.21 -15.74
N VAL A 10 -0.29 -2.20 -14.40
CA VAL A 10 0.94 -2.59 -13.69
C VAL A 10 1.36 -4.00 -14.09
N LYS A 11 0.44 -4.98 -13.99
CA LYS A 11 0.72 -6.37 -14.38
C LYS A 11 1.16 -6.47 -15.84
N ARG A 12 0.43 -5.86 -16.76
CA ARG A 12 0.76 -5.85 -18.19
C ARG A 12 2.15 -5.28 -18.45
N LEU A 13 2.49 -4.14 -17.85
CA LEU A 13 3.79 -3.49 -18.00
C LEU A 13 4.94 -4.32 -17.40
N LEU A 14 4.74 -4.95 -16.24
CA LEU A 14 5.74 -5.83 -15.63
C LEU A 14 6.01 -7.08 -16.48
N THR A 15 4.98 -7.60 -17.15
CA THR A 15 5.10 -8.76 -18.05
C THR A 15 5.57 -8.42 -19.47
N ALA A 16 5.67 -7.13 -19.82
CA ALA A 16 6.07 -6.70 -21.15
C ALA A 16 7.53 -7.10 -21.43
N ASN A 17 7.76 -7.76 -22.58
CA ASN A 17 9.09 -8.17 -23.03
C ASN A 17 9.53 -7.31 -24.20
N VAL A 18 10.59 -6.51 -24.00
CA VAL A 18 11.11 -5.59 -25.02
C VAL A 18 11.56 -6.30 -26.29
N HIS A 19 12.17 -7.48 -26.20
CA HIS A 19 12.64 -8.24 -27.36
C HIS A 19 11.46 -8.73 -28.19
N ALA A 20 10.41 -9.23 -27.53
CA ALA A 20 9.18 -9.65 -28.21
C ALA A 20 8.48 -8.46 -28.88
N LEU A 21 8.44 -7.30 -28.21
CA LEU A 21 7.89 -6.07 -28.79
C LEU A 21 8.66 -5.67 -30.05
N VAL A 22 10.00 -5.59 -29.98
CA VAL A 22 10.84 -5.20 -31.14
C VAL A 22 10.69 -6.21 -32.29
N SER A 23 10.80 -7.51 -32.03
CA SER A 23 10.71 -8.55 -33.07
C SER A 23 9.32 -8.65 -33.72
N SER A 24 8.24 -8.36 -32.98
CA SER A 24 6.88 -8.41 -33.54
C SER A 24 6.53 -7.22 -34.45
N LEU A 25 7.37 -6.17 -34.42
CA LEU A 25 7.10 -4.89 -35.07
C LEU A 25 7.90 -4.68 -36.36
N GLU A 26 8.45 -5.72 -36.99
CA GLU A 26 9.27 -5.62 -38.23
C GLU A 26 8.63 -4.81 -39.38
N SER A 27 7.31 -4.56 -39.37
CA SER A 27 6.56 -3.75 -40.34
C SER A 27 5.92 -2.46 -39.79
N ARG A 28 6.08 -2.16 -38.49
CA ARG A 28 5.60 -0.95 -37.80
C ARG A 28 6.80 -0.16 -37.28
N THR A 29 6.67 1.13 -37.00
CA THR A 29 7.76 1.94 -36.41
C THR A 29 7.97 1.51 -34.94
N PRO A 30 8.94 0.64 -34.61
CA PRO A 30 9.02 0.04 -33.27
C PRO A 30 9.43 1.09 -32.22
N GLN A 31 10.18 2.10 -32.66
CA GLN A 31 10.51 3.30 -31.89
C GLN A 31 9.27 3.96 -31.29
N ALA A 32 8.24 4.25 -32.10
CA ALA A 32 7.03 4.93 -31.65
C ALA A 32 6.25 4.10 -30.61
N VAL A 33 6.30 2.77 -30.71
CA VAL A 33 5.68 1.87 -29.74
C VAL A 33 6.44 1.89 -28.42
N LEU A 34 7.77 1.77 -28.45
CA LEU A 34 8.59 1.85 -27.23
C LEU A 34 8.43 3.19 -26.52
N GLU A 35 8.42 4.31 -27.26
CA GLU A 35 8.15 5.64 -26.70
C GLU A 35 6.76 5.72 -26.03
N GLN A 36 5.74 5.08 -26.60
CA GLN A 36 4.42 5.01 -25.99
C GLN A 36 4.41 4.18 -24.71
N TYR A 37 5.14 3.05 -24.69
CA TYR A 37 5.32 2.26 -23.47
C TYR A 37 6.03 3.06 -22.39
N LEU A 38 7.10 3.81 -22.72
CA LEU A 38 7.82 4.66 -21.77
C LEU A 38 6.92 5.73 -21.15
N ARG A 39 6.09 6.40 -21.97
CA ARG A 39 5.06 7.34 -21.47
C ARG A 39 4.07 6.66 -20.53
N GLU A 40 3.65 5.44 -20.86
CA GLU A 40 2.75 4.67 -20.00
C GLU A 40 3.41 4.26 -18.67
N PHE A 41 4.68 3.83 -18.71
CA PHE A 41 5.46 3.54 -17.50
C PHE A 41 5.53 4.78 -16.59
N ASP A 42 5.81 5.96 -17.15
CA ASP A 42 5.89 7.20 -16.37
C ASP A 42 4.55 7.53 -15.68
N GLU A 43 3.44 7.38 -16.41
CA GLU A 43 2.09 7.59 -15.86
C GLU A 43 1.75 6.58 -14.75
N VAL A 44 2.01 5.29 -14.98
CA VAL A 44 1.71 4.22 -14.01
C VAL A 44 2.60 4.32 -12.79
N ILE A 45 3.89 4.63 -12.95
CA ILE A 45 4.82 4.86 -11.83
C ILE A 45 4.35 6.06 -11.00
N ALA A 46 3.91 7.15 -11.63
CA ALA A 46 3.38 8.30 -10.90
C ALA A 46 2.14 7.94 -10.09
N GLN A 47 1.19 7.19 -10.68
CA GLN A 47 -0.02 6.73 -9.98
C GLN A 47 0.30 5.77 -8.83
N ALA A 48 1.20 4.80 -9.05
CA ALA A 48 1.63 3.87 -8.02
C ALA A 48 2.33 4.58 -6.85
N ARG A 49 3.11 5.65 -7.09
CA ARG A 49 3.68 6.49 -6.01
C ARG A 49 2.62 7.19 -5.19
N VAL A 50 1.56 7.70 -5.82
CA VAL A 50 0.42 8.30 -5.10
C VAL A 50 -0.25 7.23 -4.22
N GLY A 51 -0.50 6.03 -4.77
CA GLY A 51 -1.04 4.90 -4.00
C GLY A 51 -0.15 4.52 -2.80
N LEU A 52 1.16 4.41 -3.00
CA LEU A 52 2.12 4.16 -1.92
C LEU A 52 2.02 5.23 -0.81
N GLY A 53 1.94 6.51 -1.18
CA GLY A 53 1.76 7.59 -0.21
C GLY A 53 0.47 7.48 0.60
N GLN A 54 -0.61 7.00 -0.01
CA GLN A 54 -1.88 6.73 0.68
C GLN A 54 -1.75 5.55 1.65
N HIS A 55 -1.07 4.47 1.25
CA HIS A 55 -0.81 3.32 2.13
C HIS A 55 0.06 3.70 3.33
N GLU A 56 1.12 4.47 3.13
CA GLU A 56 1.96 4.98 4.21
C GLU A 56 1.19 5.92 5.15
N ALA A 57 0.35 6.81 4.61
CA ALA A 57 -0.50 7.66 5.44
C ALA A 57 -1.47 6.82 6.30
N ALA A 58 -2.11 5.81 5.72
CA ALA A 58 -3.00 4.89 6.44
C ALA A 58 -2.27 4.15 7.56
N LYS A 59 -1.07 3.63 7.28
CA LYS A 59 -0.19 2.98 8.25
C LYS A 59 0.12 3.89 9.44
N HIS A 60 0.51 5.14 9.19
CA HIS A 60 0.78 6.12 10.25
C HIS A 60 -0.47 6.47 11.07
N GLN A 61 -1.63 6.63 10.41
CA GLN A 61 -2.88 6.93 11.10
C GLN A 61 -3.33 5.78 12.01
N ALA A 62 -3.28 4.54 11.51
CA ALA A 62 -3.62 3.35 12.27
C ALA A 62 -2.68 3.16 13.48
N ALA A 63 -1.36 3.27 13.28
CA ALA A 63 -0.37 3.18 14.36
C ALA A 63 -0.61 4.25 15.44
N LYS A 64 -0.93 5.49 15.04
CA LYS A 64 -1.26 6.56 15.99
C LYS A 64 -2.54 6.28 16.77
N ALA A 65 -3.55 5.70 16.12
CA ALA A 65 -4.80 5.32 16.77
C ALA A 65 -4.60 4.18 17.77
N ILE A 66 -3.85 3.15 17.38
CA ILE A 66 -3.42 2.04 18.24
C ILE A 66 -2.72 2.55 19.51
N ALA A 67 -1.74 3.44 19.35
CA ALA A 67 -1.02 4.00 20.49
C ALA A 67 -1.95 4.76 21.46
N ARG A 68 -2.95 5.48 20.95
CA ARG A 68 -3.94 6.16 21.79
C ARG A 68 -4.84 5.17 22.54
N LEU A 69 -5.32 4.12 21.88
CA LEU A 69 -6.17 3.12 22.52
C LEU A 69 -5.41 2.35 23.60
N ASN A 70 -4.16 1.98 23.36
CA ASN A 70 -3.33 1.32 24.37
C ASN A 70 -3.17 2.17 25.63
N ASN A 71 -2.88 3.47 25.47
CA ASN A 71 -2.77 4.38 26.62
C ASN A 71 -4.10 4.52 27.39
N GLU A 72 -5.24 4.48 26.69
CA GLU A 72 -6.55 4.56 27.32
C GLU A 72 -6.89 3.27 28.08
N ILE A 73 -6.58 2.11 27.48
CA ILE A 73 -6.75 0.80 28.13
C ILE A 73 -5.91 0.72 29.41
N GLU A 74 -4.66 1.18 29.37
CA GLU A 74 -3.77 1.24 30.54
C GLU A 74 -4.34 2.13 31.65
N ARG A 75 -4.85 3.32 31.31
CA ARG A 75 -5.50 4.21 32.29
C ARG A 75 -6.78 3.61 32.87
N LEU A 76 -7.56 2.88 32.07
CA LEU A 76 -8.75 2.18 32.55
C LEU A 76 -8.38 1.02 33.48
N ASP A 77 -7.28 0.33 33.20
CA ASP A 77 -6.78 -0.77 34.04
C ASP A 77 -6.44 -0.30 35.45
N GLU A 78 -5.75 0.85 35.55
CA GLU A 78 -5.48 1.52 36.83
C GLU A 78 -6.79 1.87 37.57
N GLN A 79 -7.78 2.42 36.86
CA GLN A 79 -9.07 2.80 37.45
C GLN A 79 -9.88 1.60 37.92
N VAL A 80 -9.92 0.52 37.14
CA VAL A 80 -10.57 -0.74 37.51
C VAL A 80 -9.92 -1.31 38.77
N THR A 81 -8.58 -1.31 38.82
CA THR A 81 -7.83 -1.76 40.00
C THR A 81 -8.16 -0.93 41.25
N ILE A 82 -8.25 0.39 41.12
CA ILE A 82 -8.65 1.28 42.21
C ILE A 82 -10.08 0.96 42.67
N ALA A 83 -11.04 0.81 41.76
CA ALA A 83 -12.42 0.49 42.08
C ALA A 83 -12.54 -0.84 42.85
N LEU A 84 -11.82 -1.88 42.40
CA LEU A 84 -11.75 -3.18 43.08
C LEU A 84 -11.21 -3.04 44.51
N ASN A 85 -10.13 -2.28 44.71
CA ASN A 85 -9.55 -2.04 46.04
C ASN A 85 -10.50 -1.30 46.99
N HIS A 86 -11.39 -0.47 46.45
CA HIS A 86 -12.42 0.23 47.22
C HIS A 86 -13.72 -0.59 47.39
N GLY A 87 -13.81 -1.79 46.81
CA GLY A 87 -15.01 -2.62 46.82
C GLY A 87 -16.16 -2.05 45.97
N ASP A 88 -15.86 -1.17 45.02
CA ASP A 88 -16.83 -0.62 44.07
C ASP A 88 -16.94 -1.54 42.85
N ASP A 89 -17.65 -2.66 43.03
CA ASP A 89 -17.86 -3.67 41.99
C ASP A 89 -18.62 -3.13 40.77
N ALA A 90 -19.37 -2.03 40.91
CA ALA A 90 -20.11 -1.43 39.81
C ALA A 90 -19.16 -0.65 38.90
N ALA A 91 -18.30 0.20 39.47
CA ALA A 91 -17.29 0.92 38.72
C ALA A 91 -16.26 -0.02 38.08
N ALA A 92 -15.83 -1.07 38.80
CA ALA A 92 -14.93 -2.08 38.25
C ALA A 92 -15.52 -2.79 37.03
N ARG A 93 -16.78 -3.24 37.12
CA ARG A 93 -17.48 -3.90 35.99
C ARG A 93 -17.61 -2.98 34.77
N ALA A 94 -18.05 -1.74 34.98
CA ALA A 94 -18.19 -0.77 33.89
C ALA A 94 -16.84 -0.47 33.22
N GLY A 95 -15.75 -0.39 34.00
CA GLY A 95 -14.40 -0.19 33.48
C GLY A 95 -13.92 -1.39 32.64
N THR A 96 -14.15 -2.63 33.11
CA THR A 96 -13.79 -3.84 32.36
C THR A 96 -14.60 -3.98 31.08
N GLU A 97 -15.91 -3.71 31.10
CA GLU A 97 -16.73 -3.69 29.87
C GLU A 97 -16.17 -2.69 28.86
N ARG A 98 -15.76 -1.51 29.32
CA ARG A 98 -15.15 -0.51 28.46
C ARG A 98 -13.78 -0.95 27.92
N GLN A 99 -12.96 -1.65 28.71
CA GLN A 99 -11.69 -2.21 28.24
C GLN A 99 -11.92 -3.20 27.10
N ILE A 100 -12.89 -4.11 27.24
CA ILE A 100 -13.24 -5.10 26.20
C ILE A 100 -13.62 -4.39 24.89
N ASP A 101 -14.47 -3.35 24.95
CA ASP A 101 -14.85 -2.56 23.76
C ASP A 101 -13.63 -1.91 23.07
N LEU A 102 -12.64 -1.47 23.85
CA LEU A 102 -11.43 -0.84 23.32
C LEU A 102 -10.46 -1.87 22.74
N GLU A 103 -10.37 -3.06 23.33
CA GLU A 103 -9.58 -4.18 22.82
C GLU A 103 -10.12 -4.69 21.47
N ASP A 104 -11.45 -4.76 21.31
CA ASP A 104 -12.08 -5.10 20.03
C ASP A 104 -11.76 -4.06 18.93
N GLN A 105 -11.80 -2.78 19.29
CA GLN A 105 -11.38 -1.70 18.39
C GLN A 105 -9.89 -1.78 18.04
N LEU A 106 -9.05 -2.11 19.02
CA LEU A 106 -7.61 -2.32 18.83
C LEU A 106 -7.35 -3.45 17.84
N GLY A 107 -8.08 -4.56 17.95
CA GLY A 107 -8.01 -5.67 17.00
C GLY A 107 -8.32 -5.24 15.56
N THR A 108 -9.37 -4.44 15.38
CA THR A 108 -9.76 -3.90 14.06
C THR A 108 -8.69 -2.96 13.48
N LEU A 109 -8.10 -2.10 14.32
CA LEU A 109 -7.04 -1.19 13.91
C LEU A 109 -5.74 -1.94 13.57
N ASN A 110 -5.40 -3.00 14.29
CA ASN A 110 -4.25 -3.85 14.00
C ASN A 110 -4.40 -4.55 12.64
N ALA A 111 -5.60 -5.08 12.34
CA ALA A 111 -5.88 -5.66 11.02
C ALA A 111 -5.74 -4.60 9.91
N SER A 112 -6.25 -3.39 10.14
CA SER A 112 -6.13 -2.28 9.19
C SER A 112 -4.68 -1.84 8.98
N LEU A 113 -3.87 -1.81 10.04
CA LEU A 113 -2.44 -1.51 9.98
C LEU A 113 -1.71 -2.56 9.16
N GLN A 114 -1.98 -3.84 9.42
CA GLN A 114 -1.37 -4.96 8.69
C GLN A 114 -1.69 -4.89 7.20
N GLU A 115 -2.95 -4.64 6.84
CA GLU A 115 -3.36 -4.48 5.44
C GLU A 115 -2.64 -3.30 4.76
N ALA A 116 -2.49 -2.16 5.45
CA ALA A 116 -1.77 -1.01 4.91
C ALA A 116 -0.27 -1.30 4.71
N VAL A 117 0.36 -2.04 5.63
CA VAL A 117 1.75 -2.51 5.50
C VAL A 117 1.91 -3.42 4.28
N GLU A 118 1.04 -4.42 4.14
CA GLU A 118 1.09 -5.37 3.00
C GLU A 118 0.93 -4.65 1.66
N LYS A 119 -0.03 -3.73 1.56
CA LYS A 119 -0.24 -2.93 0.34
C LYS A 119 0.95 -2.01 0.04
N SER A 120 1.57 -1.44 1.06
CA SER A 120 2.77 -0.62 0.91
C SER A 120 3.91 -1.43 0.31
N VAL A 121 4.25 -2.58 0.92
CA VAL A 121 5.33 -3.47 0.45
C VAL A 121 5.07 -3.98 -0.98
N ALA A 122 3.83 -4.37 -1.28
CA ALA A 122 3.46 -4.80 -2.63
C ALA A 122 3.66 -3.68 -3.65
N THR A 123 3.22 -2.45 -3.33
CA THR A 123 3.35 -1.29 -4.23
C THR A 123 4.82 -0.88 -4.42
N GLU A 124 5.64 -0.96 -3.37
CA GLU A 124 7.09 -0.72 -3.46
C GLU A 124 7.77 -1.75 -4.38
N THR A 125 7.38 -3.01 -4.26
CA THR A 125 7.87 -4.10 -5.13
C THR A 125 7.50 -3.85 -6.59
N ASP A 126 6.24 -3.49 -6.85
CA ASP A 126 5.76 -3.15 -8.19
C ASP A 126 6.52 -1.94 -8.76
N LEU A 127 6.73 -0.89 -7.96
CA LEU A 127 7.49 0.30 -8.37
C LEU A 127 8.94 -0.04 -8.74
N LEU A 128 9.59 -0.93 -8.01
CA LEU A 128 10.94 -1.39 -8.34
C LEU A 128 10.95 -2.13 -9.69
N GLY A 129 10.02 -3.06 -9.88
CA GLY A 129 9.89 -3.82 -11.12
C GLY A 129 9.58 -2.94 -12.34
N LEU A 130 8.65 -1.98 -12.19
CA LEU A 130 8.28 -1.04 -13.25
C LEU A 130 9.46 -0.16 -13.66
N ARG A 131 10.24 0.34 -12.70
CA ARG A 131 11.45 1.14 -12.97
C ARG A 131 12.50 0.33 -13.74
N ALA A 132 12.72 -0.93 -13.34
CA ALA A 132 13.64 -1.82 -14.03
C ALA A 132 13.18 -2.07 -15.48
N LYS A 133 11.90 -2.41 -15.69
CA LYS A 133 11.33 -2.61 -17.03
C LYS A 133 11.37 -1.36 -17.90
N ARG A 134 11.09 -0.20 -17.32
CA ARG A 134 11.24 1.08 -18.02
C ARG A 134 12.68 1.30 -18.50
N ALA A 135 13.67 1.02 -17.65
CA ALA A 135 15.08 1.17 -18.02
C ALA A 135 15.49 0.20 -19.13
N GLU A 136 15.01 -1.05 -19.12
CA GLU A 136 15.21 -2.01 -20.22
C GLU A 136 14.64 -1.46 -21.55
N MET A 137 13.44 -0.87 -21.53
CA MET A 137 12.80 -0.29 -22.71
C MET A 137 13.56 0.94 -23.24
N GLU A 138 14.08 1.77 -22.33
CA GLU A 138 14.88 2.94 -22.67
C GLU A 138 16.21 2.55 -23.33
N GLN A 139 16.88 1.51 -22.82
CA GLN A 139 18.09 0.95 -23.44
C GLN A 139 17.83 0.41 -24.84
N ALA A 140 16.73 -0.33 -25.02
CA ALA A 140 16.37 -0.84 -26.34
C ALA A 140 16.09 0.31 -27.31
N LEU A 141 15.34 1.33 -26.89
CA LEU A 141 15.06 2.50 -27.72
C LEU A 141 16.34 3.24 -28.12
N ALA A 142 17.27 3.46 -27.18
CA ALA A 142 18.55 4.09 -27.46
C ALA A 142 19.37 3.29 -28.49
N GLY A 143 19.35 1.96 -28.40
CA GLY A 143 20.01 1.06 -29.36
C GLY A 143 19.40 1.08 -30.76
N MET A 144 18.19 1.61 -30.95
CA MET A 144 17.57 1.76 -32.28
C MET A 144 17.90 3.09 -32.96
N VAL A 145 18.35 4.08 -32.20
CA VAL A 145 18.65 5.45 -32.68
C VAL A 145 20.16 5.65 -32.90
N ALA A 146 20.99 4.76 -32.37
CA ALA A 146 22.44 4.69 -32.58
C ALA A 146 22.79 4.03 -33.91
#